data_AF-A0A6N9UP79-F1
#
_entry.id   AF-A0A6N9UP79-F1
#
_cell.length_a   1.000
_cell.length_b   1.000
_cell.length_c   1.000
_cell.angle_alpha   90.00
_cell.angle_beta   90.00
_cell.angle_gamma   90.00
#
_symmetry.space_group_name_H-M   'P 1'
#
loop_
_entity.id
_entity.type
_entity.pdbx_description
1 polymer ?
#
loop_
_entity_poly.entity_id
_entity_poly.type
_entity_poly.pdbx_seq_one_letter_code
_entity_poly.pdbx_strand_id
1 'polypeptide(L)'
;MHDIQAHGLLQPIVLDRSGRVLDGRGRLTACERLGIEADFVTYDGAGSDIYSLSVNLKRRSFTKGQSAMITVKARATMGYEAGPPSGQEAGPEGGRDARPEKGPTVRDIEAQLGVARAVIGRANVVWQHAPDLVDSVISGAVGLDRAYETAKEKKAQVDSAEAQLARLRKEDPDLATRVVEGELTLQGAWAERKARQEEQTRQRRVATQLLCEVLPSLAQVRGSDTFALYDPQFAPPGRAVTRAVIAHAATALEEIAAVWKERDLP
;
A
#
# COMPACT_ATOMS: atom_id res chain seq x y z
N MET A 1 -20.24 18.26 33.87
CA MET A 1 -21.58 18.10 34.48
C MET A 1 -22.39 19.38 34.41
N HIS A 2 -21.84 20.55 34.74
CA HIS A 2 -22.60 21.82 34.72
C HIS A 2 -23.18 22.24 33.36
N ASP A 3 -22.56 21.84 32.23
CA ASP A 3 -22.95 22.38 30.92
C ASP A 3 -24.23 21.74 30.33
N ILE A 4 -24.43 20.42 30.52
CA ILE A 4 -25.64 19.70 30.03
C ILE A 4 -26.89 20.11 30.83
N GLN A 5 -26.71 20.44 32.12
CA GLN A 5 -27.80 20.89 32.97
C GLN A 5 -28.29 22.31 32.59
N ALA A 6 -27.41 23.16 32.06
CA ALA A 6 -27.73 24.54 31.70
C ALA A 6 -28.20 24.68 30.23
N HIS A 7 -27.67 23.87 29.32
CA HIS A 7 -27.89 24.03 27.87
C HIS A 7 -28.43 22.78 27.15
N GLY A 8 -28.71 21.70 27.89
CA GLY A 8 -29.11 20.42 27.31
C GLY A 8 -27.96 19.69 26.60
N LEU A 9 -28.29 18.65 25.84
CA LEU A 9 -27.31 17.90 25.06
C LEU A 9 -27.01 18.63 23.74
N LEU A 10 -25.94 19.42 23.71
CA LEU A 10 -25.53 20.17 22.51
C LEU A 10 -24.89 19.32 21.41
N GLN A 11 -24.39 18.14 21.75
CA GLN A 11 -23.75 17.21 20.81
C GLN A 11 -24.31 15.80 21.00
N PRO A 12 -24.84 15.16 19.94
CA PRO A 12 -25.49 13.87 20.07
C PRO A 12 -24.52 12.77 20.52
N ILE A 13 -25.08 11.70 21.09
CA ILE A 13 -24.37 10.46 21.40
C ILE A 13 -24.28 9.64 20.11
N VAL A 14 -23.11 9.09 19.83
CA VAL A 14 -22.88 8.42 18.56
C VAL A 14 -22.90 6.92 18.77
N LEU A 15 -23.68 6.22 17.96
CA LEU A 15 -23.85 4.77 17.98
C LEU A 15 -23.21 4.12 16.77
N ASP A 16 -22.76 2.88 16.89
CA ASP A 16 -22.44 2.02 15.76
C ASP A 16 -23.72 1.43 15.15
N ARG A 17 -23.56 0.73 14.01
CA ARG A 17 -24.69 0.05 13.34
C ARG A 17 -25.35 -1.04 14.17
N SER A 18 -24.69 -1.52 15.23
CA SER A 18 -25.23 -2.51 16.18
C SER A 18 -25.88 -1.86 17.40
N GLY A 19 -25.96 -0.52 17.44
CA GLY A 19 -26.56 0.24 18.54
C GLY A 19 -25.63 0.44 19.75
N ARG A 20 -24.34 0.10 19.66
CA ARG A 20 -23.39 0.32 20.75
C ARG A 20 -22.87 1.75 20.72
N VAL A 21 -22.70 2.36 21.89
CA VAL A 21 -22.16 3.73 22.02
C VAL A 21 -20.69 3.79 21.59
N LEU A 22 -20.45 4.49 20.48
CA LEU A 22 -19.12 4.82 19.94
C LEU A 22 -18.51 6.07 20.61
N ASP A 23 -19.29 7.14 20.80
CA ASP A 23 -18.85 8.35 21.52
C ASP A 23 -20.00 8.96 22.34
N GLY A 24 -19.65 9.66 23.41
CA GLY A 24 -20.63 10.36 24.24
C GLY A 24 -21.04 9.63 25.51
N ARG A 25 -20.32 8.57 25.94
CA ARG A 25 -20.66 7.79 27.14
C ARG A 25 -20.84 8.63 28.41
N GLY A 26 -19.95 9.59 28.66
CA GLY A 26 -20.09 10.51 29.79
C GLY A 26 -21.26 11.49 29.65
N ARG A 27 -21.69 11.81 28.42
CA ARG A 27 -22.89 12.63 28.15
C ARG A 27 -24.14 11.80 28.33
N LEU A 28 -24.15 10.55 27.87
CA LEU A 28 -25.22 9.58 28.09
C LEU A 28 -25.50 9.42 29.59
N THR A 29 -24.46 9.11 30.38
CA THR A 29 -24.60 8.99 31.84
C THR A 29 -25.07 10.29 32.50
N ALA A 30 -24.72 11.46 31.96
CA ALA A 30 -25.21 12.73 32.47
C ALA A 30 -26.68 12.97 32.11
N CYS A 31 -27.11 12.65 30.89
CA CYS A 31 -28.50 12.75 30.45
C CYS A 31 -29.40 11.81 31.24
N GLU A 32 -28.97 10.56 31.45
CA GLU A 32 -29.64 9.56 32.30
C GLU A 32 -29.84 10.08 33.73
N ARG A 33 -28.79 10.66 34.32
CA ARG A 33 -28.85 11.20 35.69
C ARG A 33 -29.71 12.46 35.81
N LEU A 34 -29.82 13.25 34.76
CA LEU A 34 -30.57 14.50 34.74
C LEU A 34 -32.01 14.32 34.22
N GLY A 35 -32.40 13.10 33.79
CA GLY A 35 -33.71 12.83 33.20
C GLY A 35 -33.93 13.55 31.86
N ILE A 36 -32.85 13.90 31.16
CA ILE A 36 -32.88 14.59 29.88
C ILE A 36 -32.86 13.52 28.78
N GLU A 37 -33.78 13.62 27.83
CA GLU A 37 -33.79 12.74 26.66
C GLU A 37 -32.55 13.00 25.80
N ALA A 38 -31.81 11.93 25.48
CA ALA A 38 -30.55 12.07 24.79
C ALA A 38 -30.73 11.84 23.28
N ASP A 39 -30.17 12.74 22.48
CA ASP A 39 -30.15 12.59 21.04
C ASP A 39 -29.05 11.61 20.60
N PHE A 40 -29.40 10.72 19.67
CA PHE A 40 -28.49 9.72 19.12
C PHE A 40 -28.31 9.91 17.62
N VAL A 41 -27.08 9.68 17.14
CA VAL A 41 -26.74 9.60 15.72
C VAL A 41 -26.02 8.28 15.46
N THR A 42 -26.45 7.55 14.45
CA THR A 42 -25.76 6.33 14.01
C THR A 42 -24.70 6.67 12.99
N TYR A 43 -23.45 6.25 13.24
CA TYR A 43 -22.38 6.39 12.27
C TYR A 43 -22.37 5.20 11.30
N ASP A 44 -22.45 5.47 10.00
CA ASP A 44 -22.60 4.49 8.93
C ASP A 44 -21.28 4.18 8.17
N GLY A 45 -20.20 4.91 8.45
CA GLY A 45 -18.89 4.74 7.80
C GLY A 45 -18.26 3.34 7.99
N ALA A 46 -17.30 3.01 7.13
CA ALA A 46 -16.63 1.72 7.14
C ALA A 46 -15.71 1.56 8.37
N GLY A 47 -16.16 0.78 9.35
CA GLY A 47 -15.40 0.35 10.52
C GLY A 47 -15.63 1.23 11.77
N SER A 48 -16.11 0.61 12.87
CA SER A 48 -16.24 1.24 14.19
C SER A 48 -14.92 1.81 14.72
N ASP A 49 -13.81 1.22 14.29
CA ASP A 49 -12.46 1.49 14.79
C ASP A 49 -11.93 2.83 14.27
N ILE A 50 -12.38 3.28 13.08
CA ILE A 50 -11.97 4.54 12.45
C ILE A 50 -12.69 5.75 13.08
N TYR A 51 -13.97 5.60 13.43
CA TYR A 51 -14.74 6.66 14.10
C TYR A 51 -14.27 6.91 15.53
N SER A 52 -14.03 5.83 16.27
CA SER A 52 -13.45 5.90 17.62
C SER A 52 -12.08 6.59 17.61
N LEU A 53 -11.29 6.36 16.55
CA LEU A 53 -10.00 7.03 16.30
C LEU A 53 -10.17 8.54 16.09
N SER A 54 -11.10 8.96 15.21
CA SER A 54 -11.25 10.36 14.80
C SER A 54 -11.83 11.26 15.89
N VAL A 55 -12.74 10.72 16.72
CA VAL A 55 -13.33 11.45 17.84
C VAL A 55 -12.42 11.50 19.06
N ASN A 56 -11.62 10.45 19.32
CA ASN A 56 -10.57 10.49 20.35
C ASN A 56 -9.38 11.38 19.95
N LEU A 57 -9.06 11.48 18.66
CA LEU A 57 -8.01 12.38 18.14
C LEU A 57 -8.23 13.85 18.53
N LYS A 58 -9.49 14.28 18.67
CA LYS A 58 -9.86 15.67 19.01
C LYS A 58 -10.00 15.92 20.52
N ARG A 59 -10.07 14.89 21.37
CA ARG A 59 -10.34 15.03 22.82
C ARG A 59 -9.19 14.66 23.74
N ARG A 60 -8.30 13.75 23.34
CA ARG A 60 -7.07 13.41 24.09
C ARG A 60 -5.86 13.86 23.28
N SER A 61 -4.97 14.63 23.89
CA SER A 61 -3.66 14.93 23.29
C SER A 61 -2.85 13.63 23.20
N PHE A 62 -2.95 12.92 22.07
CA PHE A 62 -2.04 11.82 21.79
C PHE A 62 -0.61 12.33 21.73
N THR A 63 0.33 11.58 22.30
CA THR A 63 1.74 11.85 22.08
C THR A 63 2.05 11.68 20.58
N LYS A 64 3.09 12.38 20.08
CA LYS A 64 3.51 12.26 18.67
C LYS A 64 3.75 10.79 18.26
N GLY A 65 4.21 9.95 19.19
CA GLY A 65 4.45 8.52 18.94
C GLY A 65 3.17 7.69 18.80
N GLN A 66 2.12 8.00 19.57
CA GLN A 66 0.80 7.39 19.41
C GLN A 66 0.17 7.76 18.07
N SER A 67 0.18 9.05 17.72
CA SER A 67 -0.32 9.52 16.43
C SER A 67 0.42 8.88 15.25
N ALA A 68 1.74 8.72 15.36
CA ALA A 68 2.54 8.02 14.36
C ALA A 68 2.13 6.55 14.20
N MET A 69 1.94 5.83 15.31
CA MET A 69 1.55 4.41 15.28
C MET A 69 0.16 4.19 14.71
N ILE A 70 -0.79 5.05 15.10
CA ILE A 70 -2.15 5.05 14.56
C ILE A 70 -2.10 5.27 13.04
N THR A 71 -1.29 6.23 12.59
CA THR A 71 -1.12 6.52 11.16
C THR A 71 -0.56 5.32 10.39
N VAL A 72 0.46 4.65 10.93
CA VAL A 72 1.06 3.46 10.29
C VAL A 72 0.07 2.29 10.24
N LYS A 73 -0.63 1.99 11.35
CA LYS A 73 -1.65 0.93 11.39
C LYS A 73 -2.76 1.18 10.38
N ALA A 74 -3.25 2.43 10.29
CA ALA A 74 -4.28 2.80 9.32
C ALA A 74 -3.83 2.59 7.87
N ARG A 75 -2.58 2.95 7.52
CA ARG A 75 -2.03 2.70 6.17
C ARG A 75 -2.03 1.22 5.82
N ALA A 76 -1.56 0.39 6.74
CA ALA A 76 -1.45 -1.03 6.52
C ALA A 76 -2.81 -1.70 6.37
N THR A 77 -3.80 -1.33 7.17
CA THR A 77 -5.18 -1.86 7.07
C THR A 77 -5.91 -1.39 5.81
N MET A 78 -5.59 -0.18 5.31
CA MET A 78 -6.15 0.35 4.06
C MET A 78 -5.43 -0.14 2.79
N GLY A 79 -4.47 -1.07 2.90
CA GLY A 79 -3.74 -1.61 1.75
C GLY A 79 -2.79 -0.62 1.07
N TYR A 80 -2.39 0.45 1.77
CA TYR A 80 -1.41 1.41 1.27
C TYR A 80 0.01 0.94 1.58
N GLU A 81 0.69 0.39 0.58
CA GLU A 81 2.14 0.16 0.67
C GLU A 81 2.90 1.49 0.62
N ALA A 82 3.72 1.73 1.64
CA ALA A 82 4.64 2.86 1.64
C ALA A 82 5.70 2.62 0.56
N GLY A 83 5.67 3.44 -0.50
CA GLY A 83 6.77 3.51 -1.46
C GLY A 83 8.12 3.77 -0.76
N PRO A 84 9.23 3.29 -1.34
CA PRO A 84 10.54 3.30 -0.70
C PRO A 84 11.03 4.73 -0.38
N PRO A 85 11.88 4.88 0.66
CA PRO A 85 12.45 6.17 0.99
C PRO A 85 13.64 6.45 0.07
N SER A 86 13.41 7.20 -1.01
CA SER A 86 14.48 7.80 -1.80
C SER A 86 14.13 9.24 -2.10
N GLY A 87 15.04 10.13 -1.72
CA GLY A 87 14.98 11.55 -2.05
C GLY A 87 15.34 11.79 -3.50
N GLN A 88 14.59 12.68 -4.16
CA GLN A 88 15.09 13.67 -5.09
C GLN A 88 13.94 14.60 -5.48
N GLU A 89 14.25 15.87 -5.55
CA GLU A 89 13.34 16.98 -5.79
C GLU A 89 12.92 17.10 -7.27
N ALA A 90 11.78 17.77 -7.44
CA ALA A 90 11.37 18.62 -8.56
C ALA A 90 11.02 18.01 -9.94
N GLY A 91 9.75 18.21 -10.32
CA GLY A 91 9.28 18.25 -11.71
C GLY A 91 7.76 18.53 -11.79
N PRO A 92 7.27 19.41 -12.69
CA PRO A 92 6.16 20.32 -12.38
C PRO A 92 4.78 19.95 -12.97
N GLU A 93 3.78 20.61 -12.38
CA GLU A 93 2.43 21.02 -12.83
C GLU A 93 1.87 20.50 -14.17
N GLY A 94 0.63 20.01 -14.12
CA GLY A 94 -0.28 20.02 -15.26
C GLY A 94 -1.53 19.15 -15.07
N GLY A 95 -2.71 19.78 -15.13
CA GLY A 95 -3.97 19.10 -15.47
C GLY A 95 -4.96 18.91 -14.33
N ARG A 96 -5.81 19.92 -14.12
CA ARG A 96 -7.13 19.76 -13.50
C ARG A 96 -7.96 18.88 -14.43
N ASP A 97 -8.56 17.81 -13.91
CA ASP A 97 -9.92 17.38 -14.25
C ASP A 97 -10.39 16.26 -13.31
N ALA A 98 -11.70 16.26 -13.09
CA ALA A 98 -12.43 15.65 -11.99
C ALA A 98 -12.13 14.16 -11.71
N ARG A 99 -11.99 13.83 -10.42
CA ARG A 99 -12.06 12.44 -9.92
C ARG A 99 -12.82 12.42 -8.58
N PRO A 100 -13.54 11.31 -8.28
CA PRO A 100 -14.47 11.23 -7.15
C PRO A 100 -13.72 11.36 -5.83
N GLU A 101 -14.41 11.83 -4.79
CA GLU A 101 -13.90 12.06 -3.42
C GLU A 101 -13.04 10.88 -2.94
N LYS A 102 -11.72 11.00 -3.13
CA LYS A 102 -10.77 10.11 -2.48
C LYS A 102 -10.66 10.60 -1.05
N GLY A 103 -10.93 9.69 -0.11
CA GLY A 103 -10.62 9.92 1.30
C GLY A 103 -9.20 10.46 1.49
N PRO A 104 -8.92 11.12 2.64
CA PRO A 104 -7.69 11.86 2.86
C PRO A 104 -6.47 11.01 2.50
N THR A 105 -5.57 11.56 1.69
CA THR A 105 -4.35 10.85 1.33
C THR A 105 -3.42 10.77 2.55
N VAL A 106 -2.49 9.83 2.52
CA VAL A 106 -1.47 9.68 3.56
C VAL A 106 -0.70 10.98 3.82
N ARG A 107 -0.44 11.78 2.77
CA ARG A 107 0.18 13.11 2.89
C ARG A 107 -0.71 14.10 3.63
N ASP A 108 -2.02 14.02 3.43
CA ASP A 108 -2.99 14.87 4.12
C ASP A 108 -3.07 14.51 5.62
N ILE A 109 -2.96 13.22 5.96
CA ILE A 109 -2.91 12.75 7.36
C ILE A 109 -1.59 13.15 8.04
N GLU A 110 -0.45 13.04 7.34
CA GLU A 110 0.86 13.49 7.86
C GLU A 110 0.89 15.00 8.12
N ALA A 111 0.34 15.78 7.19
CA ALA A 111 0.24 17.24 7.31
C ALA A 111 -0.75 17.67 8.40
N GLN A 112 -1.90 16.99 8.52
CA GLN A 112 -2.92 17.28 9.55
C GLN A 112 -2.47 16.93 10.97
N LEU A 113 -1.56 15.96 11.16
CA LEU A 113 -1.15 15.48 12.48
C LEU A 113 0.17 16.08 13.00
N GLY A 114 0.91 16.83 12.17
CA GLY A 114 2.15 17.48 12.58
C GLY A 114 3.24 16.51 13.07
N VAL A 115 3.21 15.25 12.61
CA VAL A 115 4.14 14.20 13.02
C VAL A 115 5.36 14.21 12.10
N ALA A 116 6.56 14.39 12.66
CA ALA A 116 7.79 14.38 11.87
C ALA A 116 8.03 13.01 11.20
N ARG A 117 8.54 13.02 9.95
CA ARG A 117 8.84 11.82 9.15
C ARG A 117 9.69 10.78 9.90
N ALA A 118 10.61 11.24 10.75
CA ALA A 118 11.44 10.38 11.60
C ALA A 118 10.61 9.54 12.61
N VAL A 119 9.54 10.11 13.16
CA VAL A 119 8.65 9.44 14.13
C VAL A 119 7.78 8.40 13.42
N ILE A 120 7.29 8.70 12.21
CA ILE A 120 6.64 7.73 11.32
C ILE A 120 7.59 6.59 10.96
N GLY A 121 8.86 6.91 10.68
CA GLY A 121 9.91 5.91 10.43
C GLY A 121 10.09 4.92 11.58
N ARG A 122 10.18 5.41 12.83
CA ARG A 122 10.24 4.55 14.03
C ARG A 122 8.99 3.69 14.18
N ALA A 123 7.81 4.26 13.96
CA ALA A 123 6.55 3.52 14.02
C ALA A 123 6.48 2.40 12.96
N ASN A 124 6.99 2.63 11.75
CA ASN A 124 7.08 1.58 10.73
C ASN A 124 8.00 0.43 11.14
N VAL A 125 9.15 0.72 11.78
CA VAL A 125 10.04 -0.33 12.28
C VAL A 125 9.35 -1.19 13.34
N VAL A 126 8.60 -0.56 14.25
CA VAL A 126 7.80 -1.29 15.25
C VAL A 126 6.71 -2.12 14.59
N TRP A 127 5.97 -1.56 13.63
CA TRP A 127 4.96 -2.30 12.87
C TRP A 127 5.53 -3.56 12.19
N GLN A 128 6.71 -3.44 11.58
CA GLN A 128 7.33 -4.53 10.83
C GLN A 128 7.97 -5.60 11.71
N HIS A 129 8.64 -5.21 12.81
CA HIS A 129 9.50 -6.11 13.58
C HIS A 129 9.00 -6.39 15.02
N ALA A 130 8.03 -5.62 15.52
CA ALA A 130 7.39 -5.83 16.81
C ALA A 130 5.87 -5.55 16.76
N PRO A 131 5.10 -6.26 15.90
CA PRO A 131 3.66 -6.03 15.75
C PRO A 131 2.89 -6.25 17.06
N ASP A 132 3.41 -7.10 17.95
CA ASP A 132 2.91 -7.34 19.30
C ASP A 132 2.86 -6.08 20.18
N LEU A 133 3.70 -5.06 19.89
CA LEU A 133 3.75 -3.82 20.64
C LEU A 133 2.87 -2.70 20.07
N VAL A 134 2.29 -2.88 18.88
CA VAL A 134 1.53 -1.82 18.18
C VAL A 134 0.36 -1.32 19.01
N ASP A 135 -0.48 -2.21 19.53
CA ASP A 135 -1.65 -1.82 20.34
C ASP A 135 -1.26 -1.25 21.71
N SER A 136 -0.13 -1.71 22.25
CA SER A 136 0.46 -1.15 23.48
C SER A 136 0.97 0.28 23.28
N VAL A 137 1.51 0.59 22.10
CA VAL A 137 1.92 1.95 21.73
C VAL A 137 0.70 2.84 21.50
N ILE A 138 -0.32 2.36 20.79
CA ILE A 138 -1.55 3.14 20.50
C ILE A 138 -2.27 3.50 21.81
N SER A 139 -2.42 2.53 22.72
CA SER A 139 -3.05 2.75 24.03
C SER A 139 -2.22 3.64 24.97
N GLY A 140 -0.94 3.86 24.69
CA GLY A 140 -0.02 4.61 25.54
C GLY A 140 0.58 3.81 26.70
N ALA A 141 0.32 2.49 26.77
CA ALA A 141 0.93 1.60 27.75
C ALA A 141 2.46 1.48 27.57
N VAL A 142 2.94 1.62 26.32
CA VAL A 142 4.35 1.64 25.97
C VAL A 142 4.66 2.87 25.10
N GLY A 143 5.72 3.59 25.43
CA GLY A 143 6.20 4.70 24.59
C GLY A 143 6.82 4.20 23.29
N LEU A 144 6.62 4.96 22.20
CA LEU A 144 7.14 4.59 20.86
C LEU A 144 8.65 4.33 20.86
N ASP A 145 9.44 5.10 21.60
CA ASP A 145 10.91 4.93 21.63
C ASP A 145 11.32 3.59 22.24
N ARG A 146 10.66 3.15 23.32
CA ARG A 146 10.90 1.84 23.92
C ARG A 146 10.51 0.71 22.98
N ALA A 147 9.34 0.81 22.36
CA ALA A 147 8.90 -0.16 21.36
C ALA A 147 9.88 -0.21 20.17
N TYR A 148 10.41 0.94 19.76
CA TYR A 148 11.38 1.05 18.68
C TYR A 148 12.70 0.36 19.01
N GLU A 149 13.27 0.51 20.21
CA GLU A 149 14.48 -0.22 20.58
C GLU A 149 14.25 -1.74 20.60
N THR A 150 13.12 -2.22 21.13
CA THR A 150 12.78 -3.66 21.05
C THR A 150 12.62 -4.14 19.60
N ALA A 151 11.98 -3.35 18.74
CA ALA A 151 11.84 -3.67 17.33
C ALA A 151 13.19 -3.70 16.59
N LYS A 152 14.11 -2.81 16.97
CA LYS A 152 15.47 -2.74 16.43
C LYS A 152 16.31 -3.94 16.87
N GLU A 153 16.18 -4.40 18.10
CA GLU A 153 16.82 -5.64 18.58
C GLU A 153 16.27 -6.87 17.84
N LYS A 154 14.94 -7.00 17.74
CA LYS A 154 14.31 -8.07 16.94
C LYS A 154 14.78 -8.03 15.48
N LYS A 155 14.88 -6.83 14.88
CA LYS A 155 15.44 -6.62 13.55
C LYS A 155 16.89 -7.07 13.47
N ALA A 156 17.75 -6.71 14.42
CA ALA A 156 19.15 -7.11 14.44
C ALA A 156 19.34 -8.62 14.58
N GLN A 157 18.47 -9.31 15.33
CA GLN A 157 18.46 -10.76 15.43
C GLN A 157 18.06 -11.43 14.10
N VAL A 158 17.04 -10.91 13.42
CA VAL A 158 16.61 -11.38 12.09
C VAL A 158 17.65 -11.08 11.01
N ASP A 159 18.29 -9.92 11.10
CA ASP A 159 19.37 -9.48 10.20
C ASP A 159 20.72 -10.11 10.55
N SER A 160 20.79 -11.01 11.56
CA SER A 160 22.02 -11.69 11.90
C SER A 160 22.55 -12.49 10.70
N ALA A 161 23.87 -12.55 10.56
CA ALA A 161 24.50 -13.24 9.45
C ALA A 161 24.09 -14.71 9.36
N GLU A 162 23.87 -15.37 10.51
CA GLU A 162 23.39 -16.75 10.59
C GLU A 162 21.95 -16.88 10.06
N ALA A 163 21.05 -15.99 10.46
CA ALA A 163 19.67 -15.99 9.97
C ALA A 163 19.58 -15.68 8.48
N GLN A 164 20.36 -14.70 8.01
CA GLN A 164 20.47 -14.36 6.60
C GLN A 164 21.04 -15.52 5.76
N LEU A 165 22.05 -16.24 6.27
CA LEU A 165 22.61 -17.41 5.59
C LEU A 165 21.61 -18.58 5.58
N ALA A 166 20.91 -18.83 6.68
CA ALA A 166 19.87 -19.86 6.74
C ALA A 166 18.73 -19.58 5.75
N ARG A 167 18.32 -18.32 5.63
CA ARG A 167 17.32 -17.89 4.66
C ARG A 167 17.83 -18.08 3.22
N LEU A 168 19.07 -17.71 2.95
CA LEU A 168 19.68 -17.87 1.63
C LEU A 168 19.74 -19.35 1.23
N ARG A 169 20.09 -20.27 2.15
CA ARG A 169 20.07 -21.73 1.90
C ARG A 169 18.70 -22.25 1.47
N LYS A 170 17.63 -21.67 2.00
CA LYS A 170 16.25 -22.06 1.64
C LYS A 170 15.82 -21.47 0.29
N GLU A 171 16.25 -20.25 0.00
CA GLU A 171 15.78 -19.46 -1.14
C GLU A 171 16.62 -19.60 -2.41
N ASP A 172 17.94 -19.81 -2.26
CA ASP A 172 18.94 -19.92 -3.31
C ASP A 172 20.15 -20.73 -2.79
N PRO A 173 20.06 -22.08 -2.80
CA PRO A 173 21.11 -22.95 -2.27
C PRO A 173 22.49 -22.70 -2.90
N ASP A 174 22.53 -22.41 -4.19
CA ASP A 174 23.78 -22.20 -4.94
C ASP A 174 24.51 -20.94 -4.46
N LEU A 175 23.78 -19.83 -4.28
CA LEU A 175 24.36 -18.62 -3.70
C LEU A 175 24.80 -18.83 -2.25
N ALA A 176 24.06 -19.65 -1.48
CA ALA A 176 24.48 -19.98 -0.12
C ALA A 176 25.79 -20.78 -0.08
N THR A 177 25.97 -21.73 -1.00
CA THR A 177 27.22 -22.51 -1.14
C THR A 177 28.40 -21.59 -1.45
N ARG A 178 28.26 -20.69 -2.42
CA ARG A 178 29.30 -19.70 -2.76
C ARG A 178 29.68 -18.78 -1.59
N VAL A 179 28.73 -18.50 -0.70
CA VAL A 179 29.01 -17.75 0.55
C VAL A 179 29.79 -18.59 1.56
N VAL A 180 29.42 -19.86 1.74
CA VAL A 180 30.12 -20.80 2.64
C VAL A 180 31.54 -21.08 2.16
N GLU A 181 31.75 -21.18 0.85
CA GLU A 181 33.06 -21.37 0.22
C GLU A 181 33.92 -20.11 0.20
N GLY A 182 33.37 -18.96 0.65
CA GLY A 182 34.09 -17.69 0.72
C GLY A 182 34.27 -16.98 -0.62
N GLU A 183 33.66 -17.48 -1.69
CA GLU A 183 33.69 -16.85 -3.01
C GLU A 183 32.85 -15.57 -3.08
N LEU A 184 31.82 -15.48 -2.23
CA LEU A 184 30.88 -14.36 -2.19
C LEU A 184 30.57 -13.95 -0.77
N THR A 185 30.39 -12.64 -0.53
CA THR A 185 29.89 -12.17 0.76
C THR A 185 28.38 -12.40 0.86
N LEU A 186 27.85 -12.53 2.07
CA LEU A 186 26.41 -12.67 2.29
C LEU A 186 25.61 -11.50 1.69
N GLN A 187 26.15 -10.28 1.82
CA GLN A 187 25.58 -9.09 1.19
C GLN A 187 25.62 -9.19 -0.34
N GLY A 188 26.73 -9.66 -0.92
CA GLY A 188 26.88 -9.86 -2.36
C GLY A 188 25.89 -10.89 -2.91
N ALA A 189 25.66 -11.98 -2.18
CA ALA A 189 24.69 -13.00 -2.56
C ALA A 189 23.26 -12.46 -2.60
N TRP A 190 22.84 -11.73 -1.57
CA TRP A 190 21.52 -11.09 -1.57
C TRP A 190 21.37 -10.03 -2.65
N ALA A 191 22.43 -9.28 -2.95
CA ALA A 191 22.44 -8.31 -4.05
C ALA A 191 22.30 -9.00 -5.42
N GLU A 192 23.03 -10.10 -5.65
CA GLU A 192 22.96 -10.87 -6.89
C GLU A 192 21.56 -11.45 -7.10
N ARG A 193 20.99 -12.07 -6.05
CA ARG A 193 19.61 -12.59 -6.09
C ARG A 193 18.60 -11.49 -6.39
N LYS A 194 18.72 -10.35 -5.71
CA LYS A 194 17.84 -9.19 -5.93
C LYS A 194 17.93 -8.70 -7.38
N ALA A 195 19.13 -8.57 -7.93
CA ALA A 195 19.33 -8.18 -9.32
C ALA A 195 18.67 -9.16 -10.30
N ARG A 196 18.77 -10.48 -10.06
CA ARG A 196 18.08 -11.50 -10.88
C ARG A 196 16.55 -11.31 -10.86
N GLN A 197 15.98 -11.05 -9.68
CA GLN A 197 14.53 -10.83 -9.53
C GLN A 197 14.07 -9.53 -10.19
N GLU A 198 14.84 -8.45 -10.05
CA GLU A 198 14.56 -7.16 -10.67
C GLU A 198 14.62 -7.28 -12.20
N GLU A 199 15.61 -7.98 -12.74
CA GLU A 199 15.71 -8.23 -14.18
C GLU A 199 14.54 -9.05 -14.70
N GLN A 200 14.15 -10.13 -14.01
CA GLN A 200 12.98 -10.92 -14.40
C GLN A 200 11.69 -10.09 -14.39
N THR A 201 11.53 -9.24 -13.38
CA THR A 201 10.39 -8.32 -13.27
C THR A 201 10.41 -7.30 -14.41
N ARG A 202 11.57 -6.75 -14.74
CA ARG A 202 11.76 -5.80 -15.85
C ARG A 202 11.37 -6.46 -17.18
N GLN A 203 11.85 -7.67 -17.44
CA GLN A 203 11.53 -8.43 -18.65
C GLN A 203 10.03 -8.69 -18.77
N ARG A 204 9.37 -9.12 -17.68
CA ARG A 204 7.92 -9.30 -17.64
C ARG A 204 7.17 -8.01 -17.95
N ARG A 205 7.60 -6.87 -17.40
CA ARG A 205 6.99 -5.56 -17.67
C ARG A 205 7.12 -5.18 -19.14
N VAL A 206 8.32 -5.29 -19.71
CA VAL A 206 8.57 -4.98 -21.13
C VAL A 206 7.73 -5.87 -22.03
N ALA A 207 7.71 -7.19 -21.79
CA ALA A 207 6.89 -8.13 -22.56
C ALA A 207 5.39 -7.82 -22.45
N THR A 208 4.91 -7.51 -21.24
CA THR A 208 3.51 -7.15 -21.00
C THR A 208 3.15 -5.88 -21.77
N GLN A 209 3.98 -4.85 -21.68
CA GLN A 209 3.75 -3.59 -22.37
C GLN A 209 3.70 -3.77 -23.88
N LEU A 210 4.63 -4.53 -24.46
CA LEU A 210 4.64 -4.84 -25.89
C LEU A 210 3.33 -5.51 -26.33
N LEU A 211 2.85 -6.51 -25.58
CA LEU A 211 1.60 -7.21 -25.91
C LEU A 211 0.38 -6.28 -25.78
N CYS A 212 0.35 -5.43 -24.75
CA CYS A 212 -0.70 -4.42 -24.56
C CYS A 212 -0.72 -3.35 -25.66
N GLU A 213 0.41 -3.04 -26.29
CA GLU A 213 0.48 -2.08 -27.39
C GLU A 213 0.07 -2.73 -28.73
N VAL A 214 0.50 -3.97 -28.99
CA VAL A 214 0.33 -4.63 -30.30
C VAL A 214 -1.04 -5.28 -30.45
N LEU A 215 -1.49 -6.09 -29.48
CA LEU A 215 -2.68 -6.94 -29.65
C LEU A 215 -3.98 -6.14 -29.77
N PRO A 216 -4.25 -5.10 -28.96
CA PRO A 216 -5.46 -4.29 -29.12
C PRO A 216 -5.49 -3.57 -30.47
N SER A 217 -4.35 -3.03 -30.91
CA SER A 217 -4.22 -2.36 -32.20
C SER A 217 -4.54 -3.32 -33.36
N LEU A 218 -4.02 -4.55 -33.30
CA LEU A 218 -4.31 -5.58 -34.29
C LEU A 218 -5.78 -6.05 -34.26
N ALA A 219 -6.38 -6.12 -33.08
CA ALA A 219 -7.80 -6.45 -32.94
C ALA A 219 -8.70 -5.35 -33.52
N GLN A 220 -8.35 -4.07 -33.34
CA GLN A 220 -9.12 -2.93 -33.83
C GLN A 220 -9.17 -2.82 -35.35
N VAL A 221 -8.11 -3.22 -36.06
CA VAL A 221 -8.09 -3.20 -37.53
C VAL A 221 -8.89 -4.34 -38.16
N ARG A 222 -9.40 -5.30 -37.37
CA ARG A 222 -10.22 -6.38 -37.89
C ARG A 222 -11.52 -5.81 -38.48
N GLY A 223 -11.73 -6.04 -39.77
CA GLY A 223 -12.94 -5.61 -40.47
C GLY A 223 -12.94 -4.14 -40.90
N SER A 224 -11.80 -3.43 -40.76
CA SER A 224 -11.62 -2.11 -41.36
C SER A 224 -11.10 -2.22 -42.80
N ASP A 225 -11.17 -1.10 -43.53
CA ASP A 225 -10.59 -0.98 -44.88
C ASP A 225 -9.04 -0.92 -44.87
N THR A 226 -8.41 -0.92 -43.70
CA THR A 226 -6.95 -0.77 -43.54
C THR A 226 -6.17 -1.80 -44.37
N PHE A 227 -6.68 -3.02 -44.50
CA PHE A 227 -6.02 -4.06 -45.29
C PHE A 227 -6.11 -3.81 -46.80
N ALA A 228 -7.25 -3.31 -47.28
CA ALA A 228 -7.48 -3.04 -48.69
C ALA A 228 -6.73 -1.79 -49.18
N LEU A 229 -6.51 -0.84 -48.27
CA LEU A 229 -5.78 0.41 -48.52
C LEU A 229 -4.26 0.27 -48.37
N TYR A 230 -3.74 -0.90 -47.99
CA TYR A 230 -2.29 -1.08 -47.89
C TYR A 230 -1.63 -0.92 -49.25
N ASP A 231 -0.69 0.01 -49.33
CA ASP A 231 0.09 0.26 -50.52
C ASP A 231 1.59 0.25 -50.17
N PRO A 232 2.37 -0.69 -50.73
CA PRO A 232 3.79 -0.82 -50.43
C PRO A 232 4.61 0.41 -50.84
N GLN A 233 4.11 1.29 -51.71
CA GLN A 233 4.82 2.51 -52.10
C GLN A 233 4.98 3.50 -50.92
N PHE A 234 4.08 3.44 -49.94
CA PHE A 234 4.13 4.26 -48.73
C PHE A 234 4.80 3.53 -47.55
N ALA A 235 5.28 2.30 -47.75
CA ALA A 235 5.94 1.55 -46.68
C ALA A 235 7.34 2.11 -46.40
N PRO A 236 7.73 2.32 -45.13
CA PRO A 236 9.10 2.69 -44.80
C PRO A 236 10.10 1.63 -45.28
N PRO A 237 11.35 2.01 -45.61
CA PRO A 237 12.38 1.07 -46.02
C PRO A 237 12.53 -0.10 -45.03
N GLY A 238 12.46 -1.33 -45.55
CA GLY A 238 12.57 -2.55 -44.73
C GLY A 238 11.36 -2.89 -43.86
N ARG A 239 10.24 -2.15 -43.99
CA ARG A 239 9.01 -2.37 -43.22
C ARG A 239 7.79 -2.72 -44.06
N ALA A 240 8.00 -3.10 -45.32
CA ALA A 240 6.92 -3.57 -46.18
C ALA A 240 6.26 -4.83 -45.57
N VAL A 241 4.94 -4.81 -45.46
CA VAL A 241 4.14 -5.96 -45.05
C VAL A 241 4.08 -6.94 -46.21
N THR A 242 4.73 -8.10 -46.05
CA THR A 242 4.75 -9.17 -47.05
C THR A 242 3.88 -10.35 -46.61
N ARG A 243 3.61 -11.28 -47.53
CA ARG A 243 2.91 -12.53 -47.19
C ARG A 243 3.61 -13.31 -46.09
N ALA A 244 4.95 -13.31 -46.06
CA ALA A 244 5.74 -13.97 -45.02
C ALA A 244 5.55 -13.29 -43.65
N VAL A 245 5.53 -11.95 -43.61
CA VAL A 245 5.27 -11.20 -42.36
C VAL A 245 3.89 -11.51 -41.81
N ILE A 246 2.87 -11.60 -42.68
CA ILE A 246 1.50 -11.97 -42.27
C ILE A 246 1.46 -13.41 -41.74
N ALA A 247 2.12 -14.35 -42.41
CA ALA A 247 2.16 -15.74 -41.97
C ALA A 247 2.84 -15.87 -40.59
N HIS A 248 3.97 -15.20 -40.38
CA HIS A 248 4.64 -15.18 -39.08
C HIS A 248 3.77 -14.55 -37.98
N ALA A 249 3.07 -13.45 -38.30
CA ALA A 249 2.16 -12.82 -37.34
C ALA A 249 0.99 -13.74 -36.98
N ALA A 250 0.44 -14.50 -37.94
CA ALA A 250 -0.62 -15.47 -37.69
C ALA A 250 -0.13 -16.59 -36.75
N THR A 251 1.03 -17.19 -37.02
CA THR A 251 1.63 -18.20 -36.12
C THR A 251 1.90 -17.64 -34.73
N ALA A 252 2.44 -16.42 -34.62
CA ALA A 252 2.68 -15.78 -33.33
C ALA A 252 1.37 -15.58 -32.53
N LEU A 253 0.26 -15.24 -33.19
CA LEU A 253 -1.04 -15.14 -32.53
C LEU A 253 -1.55 -16.49 -32.02
N GLU A 254 -1.31 -17.57 -32.76
CA GLU A 254 -1.65 -18.93 -32.32
C GLU A 254 -0.82 -19.34 -31.08
N GLU A 255 0.48 -19.04 -31.08
CA GLU A 255 1.36 -19.28 -29.93
C GLU A 255 0.93 -18.46 -28.70
N ILE A 256 0.60 -17.18 -28.89
CA ILE A 256 0.06 -16.32 -27.82
C ILE A 256 -1.23 -16.93 -27.26
N ALA A 257 -2.16 -17.36 -28.10
CA ALA A 257 -3.41 -18.00 -27.66
C ALA A 257 -3.14 -19.30 -26.88
N ALA A 258 -2.14 -20.10 -27.30
CA ALA A 258 -1.74 -21.30 -26.58
C ALA A 258 -1.21 -20.98 -25.17
N VAL A 259 -0.37 -19.94 -25.03
CA VAL A 259 0.14 -19.48 -23.73
C VAL A 259 -0.99 -18.98 -22.82
N TRP A 260 -1.97 -18.26 -23.37
CA TRP A 260 -3.14 -17.81 -22.60
C TRP A 260 -3.95 -18.99 -22.06
N LYS A 261 -4.15 -20.01 -22.90
CA LYS A 261 -4.85 -21.24 -22.51
C LYS A 261 -4.09 -22.05 -21.46
N GLU A 262 -2.77 -22.20 -21.63
CA GLU A 262 -1.91 -22.93 -20.68
C GLU A 262 -1.91 -22.26 -19.30
N ARG A 263 -1.92 -20.92 -19.29
CA ARG A 263 -1.82 -20.12 -18.06
C ARG A 263 -3.17 -19.72 -17.48
N ASP A 264 -4.28 -20.18 -18.06
CA ASP A 264 -5.66 -19.82 -17.68
C ASP A 264 -5.86 -18.29 -17.55
N LEU A 265 -5.34 -17.56 -18.54
CA LEU A 265 -5.44 -16.10 -18.58
C LEU A 265 -6.78 -15.67 -19.22
N PRO A 266 -7.38 -14.56 -18.74
CA PRO A 266 -8.63 -14.03 -19.27
C PRO A 266 -8.51 -13.48 -20.70
#